data_AF-A0A2V7X2C4-F1
#
_entry.id   AF-A0A2V7X2C4-F1
#
_cell.length_a   1.000
_cell.length_b   1.000
_cell.length_c   1.000
_cell.angle_alpha   90.00
_cell.angle_beta   90.00
_cell.angle_gamma   90.00
#
_symmetry.space_group_name_H-M   'P 1'
#
loop_
_entity.id
_entity.type
_entity.pdbx_description
1 polymer ?
#
loop_
_entity_poly.entity_id
_entity_poly.type
_entity_poly.pdbx_seq_one_letter_code
_entity_poly.pdbx_strand_id
1 'polypeptide(L)'
;MTLRIMLVLVATCFVGCTRVVVVDSSGTPVSGAEVFVNGQLKGTTDGSGRFSIQPKLSGGEKLFARWLVYEQPSPRPDHGPGSGWVMHVYQTSRVVNNTGTVSDLIVANPSTTQTLTVSSLNALIGWHLVASLDWDASDGELNQLATRFRDASQYLYNVSDGQFLIEQVEIADDAQMWGSGEISFQVDSWVWPHTNALGGFLGPNGAIASHVYMAPFSTSANNGSTDHRTLIHELGHLAMALQDEYMGANLNGNYCTEHRHSDPAGGPLAANGNQAACIMDSQFESSKYCSAHNDSAHRFGTWQPKPCWHTINDYYKDPGPGGGSVNTGVAWQDRWILKMPEARGAVVGTLDALPAGLLPKVTLTNRKYHDLCQPFIYVDPVGTAAAGDTVWVRPSFWAGDFTVGRLGITGSLQVRGVHLGDSIWSNHSVVAVTSAMCAGTQ
;
A
#
# COMPACT_ATOMS: atom_id res chain seq x y z
N MET A 1 15.33 -34.93 13.79
CA MET A 1 16.06 -33.74 13.33
C MET A 1 16.53 -34.04 11.91
N THR A 2 15.74 -33.68 10.91
CA THR A 2 15.95 -34.12 9.52
C THR A 2 16.63 -32.99 8.77
N LEU A 3 17.93 -33.13 8.56
CA LEU A 3 18.78 -32.17 7.85
C LEU A 3 18.39 -32.16 6.36
N ARG A 4 17.63 -31.15 5.92
CA ARG A 4 17.42 -30.90 4.48
C ARG A 4 18.67 -30.23 3.93
N ILE A 5 19.52 -31.01 3.27
CA ILE A 5 20.60 -30.51 2.44
C ILE A 5 19.97 -29.82 1.23
N MET A 6 20.01 -28.48 1.22
CA MET A 6 19.62 -27.68 0.07
C MET A 6 20.74 -27.76 -0.96
N LEU A 7 20.57 -28.64 -1.95
CA LEU A 7 21.51 -28.80 -3.05
C LEU A 7 21.43 -27.56 -3.95
N VAL A 8 22.37 -26.61 -3.80
CA VAL A 8 22.51 -25.49 -4.73
C VAL A 8 23.12 -26.03 -6.01
N LEU A 9 22.28 -26.32 -7.01
CA LEU A 9 22.74 -26.59 -8.37
C LEU A 9 23.37 -25.31 -8.92
N VAL A 10 24.69 -25.29 -9.07
CA VAL A 10 25.37 -24.27 -9.86
C VAL A 10 25.02 -24.53 -11.33
N ALA A 11 23.98 -23.86 -11.83
CA ALA A 11 23.55 -23.99 -13.21
C ALA A 11 24.61 -23.38 -14.14
N THR A 12 25.50 -24.20 -14.70
CA THR A 12 26.40 -23.79 -15.77
C THR A 12 25.59 -23.46 -17.01
N CYS A 13 25.65 -22.20 -17.46
CA CYS A 13 24.93 -21.73 -18.65
C CYS A 13 25.51 -22.35 -19.94
N PHE A 14 24.83 -23.36 -20.46
CA PHE A 14 25.06 -23.97 -21.79
C PHE A 14 24.49 -23.12 -22.93
N VAL A 15 24.67 -23.54 -24.18
CA VAL A 15 24.04 -22.91 -25.36
C VAL A 15 22.53 -22.84 -25.14
N GLY A 16 21.95 -21.63 -25.08
CA GLY A 16 20.50 -21.45 -24.85
C GLY A 16 20.08 -20.68 -23.59
N CYS A 17 20.99 -19.96 -22.92
CA CYS A 17 20.66 -19.03 -21.83
C CYS A 17 21.22 -17.63 -22.06
N THR A 18 20.66 -16.67 -21.32
CA THR A 18 21.21 -15.32 -21.15
C THR A 18 21.87 -15.22 -19.77
N ARG A 19 23.11 -14.74 -19.74
CA ARG A 19 23.89 -14.57 -18.51
C ARG A 19 23.63 -13.18 -17.95
N VAL A 20 23.31 -13.10 -16.67
CA VAL A 20 23.14 -11.85 -15.93
C VAL A 20 24.17 -11.81 -14.80
N VAL A 21 24.79 -10.65 -14.62
CA VAL A 21 25.61 -10.32 -13.46
C VAL A 21 24.99 -9.12 -12.77
N VAL A 22 24.76 -9.20 -11.46
CA VAL A 22 24.37 -8.05 -10.65
C VAL A 22 25.57 -7.59 -9.84
N VAL A 23 25.85 -6.30 -9.88
CA VAL A 23 26.92 -5.65 -9.12
C VAL A 23 26.38 -4.45 -8.36
N ASP A 24 27.07 -4.02 -7.32
CA ASP A 24 26.83 -2.74 -6.66
C ASP A 24 27.51 -1.58 -7.41
N SER A 25 27.38 -0.37 -6.88
CA SER A 25 27.97 0.84 -7.48
C SER A 25 29.52 0.85 -7.49
N SER A 26 30.17 -0.04 -6.73
CA SER A 26 31.63 -0.24 -6.77
C SER A 26 32.08 -1.29 -7.80
N GLY A 27 31.13 -1.98 -8.44
CA GLY A 27 31.39 -3.11 -9.34
C GLY A 27 31.55 -4.45 -8.61
N THR A 28 31.25 -4.50 -7.31
CA THR A 28 31.35 -5.73 -6.52
C THR A 28 30.14 -6.63 -6.80
N PRO A 29 30.32 -7.93 -7.08
CA PRO A 29 29.20 -8.84 -7.33
C PRO A 29 28.25 -8.97 -6.14
N VAL A 30 26.94 -8.92 -6.41
CA VAL A 30 25.90 -8.93 -5.39
C VAL A 30 25.20 -10.28 -5.36
N SER A 31 25.34 -11.02 -4.26
CA SER A 31 24.63 -12.29 -4.05
C SER A 31 23.19 -12.09 -3.57
N GLY A 32 22.28 -12.96 -4.01
CA GLY A 32 20.87 -12.92 -3.60
C GLY A 32 20.05 -11.79 -4.20
N ALA A 33 20.56 -11.07 -5.20
CA ALA A 33 19.79 -10.07 -5.92
C ALA A 33 18.72 -10.74 -6.80
N GLU A 34 17.48 -10.27 -6.69
CA GLU A 34 16.37 -10.72 -7.51
C GLU A 34 16.44 -10.08 -8.90
N VAL A 35 16.30 -10.88 -9.96
CA VAL A 35 16.38 -10.45 -11.36
C VAL A 35 15.02 -10.57 -12.03
N PHE A 36 14.59 -9.50 -12.69
CA PHE A 36 13.29 -9.38 -13.36
C PHE A 36 13.46 -9.26 -14.87
N VAL A 37 12.56 -9.89 -15.63
CA VAL A 37 12.46 -9.79 -17.09
C VAL A 37 11.07 -9.31 -17.45
N ASN A 38 10.95 -8.20 -18.17
CA ASN A 38 9.69 -7.58 -18.55
C ASN A 38 8.74 -7.44 -17.34
N GLY A 39 9.31 -7.10 -16.19
CA GLY A 39 8.60 -6.92 -14.94
C GLY A 39 8.25 -8.20 -14.16
N GLN A 40 8.63 -9.40 -14.63
CA GLN A 40 8.39 -10.66 -13.92
C GLN A 40 9.67 -11.16 -13.24
N LEU A 41 9.57 -11.60 -11.98
CA LEU A 41 10.69 -12.22 -11.27
C LEU A 41 11.12 -13.52 -11.99
N LYS A 42 12.42 -13.68 -12.24
CA LYS A 42 12.97 -14.91 -12.83
C LYS A 42 13.82 -15.73 -11.88
N GLY A 43 14.44 -15.12 -10.88
CA GLY A 43 15.26 -15.81 -9.90
C GLY A 43 16.23 -14.87 -9.20
N THR A 44 17.19 -15.45 -8.49
CA THR A 44 18.18 -14.74 -7.68
C THR A 44 19.61 -15.05 -8.10
N THR A 45 20.52 -14.11 -7.89
CA THR A 45 21.96 -14.32 -8.14
C THR A 45 22.61 -15.24 -7.11
N ASP A 46 23.60 -16.00 -7.56
CA ASP A 46 24.45 -16.85 -6.72
C ASP A 46 25.51 -16.05 -5.92
N GLY A 47 26.40 -16.74 -5.22
CA GLY A 47 27.49 -16.14 -4.42
C GLY A 47 28.50 -15.31 -5.24
N SER A 48 28.50 -15.44 -6.57
CA SER A 48 29.34 -14.67 -7.49
C SER A 48 28.57 -13.55 -8.20
N GLY A 49 27.35 -13.24 -7.73
CA GLY A 49 26.47 -12.25 -8.32
C GLY A 49 25.93 -12.64 -9.69
N ARG A 50 25.90 -13.93 -10.03
CA ARG A 50 25.50 -14.43 -11.35
C ARG A 50 24.15 -15.11 -11.32
N PHE A 51 23.37 -14.90 -12.37
CA PHE A 51 22.13 -15.64 -12.63
C PHE A 51 22.06 -15.99 -14.12
N SER A 52 21.54 -17.18 -14.43
CA SER A 52 21.38 -17.64 -15.82
C SER A 52 19.91 -17.84 -16.14
N ILE A 53 19.42 -17.11 -17.13
CA ILE A 53 18.01 -17.17 -17.53
C ILE A 53 17.84 -18.20 -18.64
N GLN A 54 16.91 -19.13 -18.42
CA GLN A 54 16.49 -20.14 -19.38
C GLN A 54 14.95 -20.12 -19.55
N PRO A 55 14.42 -20.16 -20.78
CA PRO A 55 15.15 -20.13 -22.06
C PRO A 55 15.86 -18.79 -22.31
N LYS A 56 16.77 -18.77 -23.29
CA LYS A 56 17.50 -17.56 -23.72
C LYS A 56 16.53 -16.41 -24.02
N LEU A 57 16.89 -15.21 -23.59
CA LEU A 57 16.12 -14.01 -23.87
C LEU A 57 16.18 -13.62 -25.35
N SER A 58 15.21 -12.81 -25.76
CA SER A 58 15.14 -12.15 -27.06
C SER A 58 15.70 -10.72 -26.98
N GLY A 59 16.10 -10.18 -28.12
CA GLY A 59 16.43 -8.75 -28.21
C GLY A 59 15.21 -7.89 -27.88
N GLY A 60 15.41 -6.81 -27.13
CA GLY A 60 14.36 -5.87 -26.73
C GLY A 60 13.71 -6.13 -25.37
N GLU A 61 13.97 -7.28 -24.74
CA GLU A 61 13.46 -7.55 -23.39
C GLU A 61 14.11 -6.62 -22.36
N LYS A 62 13.34 -6.22 -21.36
CA LYS A 62 13.76 -5.28 -20.31
C LYS A 62 14.19 -6.03 -19.04
N LEU A 63 15.33 -5.66 -18.48
CA LEU A 63 15.92 -6.23 -17.28
C LEU A 63 16.10 -5.18 -16.20
N PHE A 64 15.75 -5.54 -14.97
CA PHE A 64 16.22 -4.85 -13.77
C PHE A 64 16.44 -5.85 -12.64
N ALA A 65 17.19 -5.44 -11.62
CA ALA A 65 17.40 -6.20 -10.41
C ALA A 65 17.05 -5.38 -9.17
N ARG A 66 16.71 -6.06 -8.07
CA ARG A 66 16.66 -5.48 -6.73
C ARG A 66 17.44 -6.36 -5.74
N TRP A 67 18.06 -5.73 -4.76
CA TRP A 67 18.85 -6.39 -3.73
C TRP A 67 18.42 -5.90 -2.35
N LEU A 68 18.03 -6.83 -1.47
CA LEU A 68 17.61 -6.54 -0.10
C LEU A 68 18.81 -6.08 0.72
N VAL A 69 18.78 -4.85 1.21
CA VAL A 69 19.87 -4.24 2.01
C VAL A 69 19.49 -4.00 3.46
N TYR A 70 18.19 -4.05 3.77
CA TYR A 70 17.69 -3.89 5.12
C TYR A 70 16.31 -4.51 5.31
N GLU A 71 16.08 -5.05 6.50
CA GLU A 71 14.80 -5.55 6.98
C GLU A 71 14.56 -4.92 8.36
N GLN A 72 13.38 -4.32 8.52
CA GLN A 72 12.89 -3.83 9.80
C GLN A 72 11.92 -4.87 10.36
N PRO A 73 12.23 -5.44 11.54
CA PRO A 73 11.33 -6.37 12.19
C PRO A 73 9.99 -5.72 12.54
N SER A 74 8.91 -6.50 12.47
CA SER A 74 7.58 -6.05 12.86
C SER A 74 7.49 -5.95 14.38
N PRO A 75 6.97 -4.84 14.93
CA PRO A 75 6.60 -4.75 16.33
C PRO A 75 5.28 -5.50 16.63
N ARG A 76 4.58 -6.02 15.60
CA ARG A 76 3.30 -6.71 15.70
C ARG A 76 3.41 -8.18 15.30
N PRO A 77 2.54 -9.06 15.82
CA PRO A 77 2.44 -10.43 15.33
C PRO A 77 1.74 -10.46 13.95
N ASP A 78 1.48 -11.69 13.47
CA ASP A 78 0.60 -11.99 12.32
C ASP A 78 1.02 -11.45 10.95
N HIS A 79 2.23 -10.92 10.83
CA HIS A 79 2.86 -10.62 9.54
C HIS A 79 3.28 -11.91 8.80
N GLY A 80 2.51 -13.00 8.83
CA GLY A 80 2.74 -14.23 8.06
C GLY A 80 3.88 -15.18 8.54
N PRO A 81 3.94 -16.43 8.04
CA PRO A 81 4.95 -17.42 8.45
C PRO A 81 6.36 -17.06 7.99
N GLY A 82 7.32 -16.95 8.93
CA GLY A 82 8.70 -16.58 8.63
C GLY A 82 8.94 -15.09 8.42
N SER A 83 7.93 -14.26 8.70
CA SER A 83 7.82 -12.89 8.20
C SER A 83 7.61 -11.89 9.34
N GLY A 84 8.48 -11.91 10.33
CA GLY A 84 8.47 -10.91 11.41
C GLY A 84 8.99 -9.55 10.98
N TRP A 85 8.51 -8.97 9.88
CA TRP A 85 8.99 -7.69 9.31
C TRP A 85 7.84 -6.80 8.85
N VAL A 86 8.00 -5.47 8.99
CA VAL A 86 7.07 -4.44 8.49
C VAL A 86 7.60 -3.72 7.26
N MET A 87 8.93 -3.72 7.10
CA MET A 87 9.57 -3.02 6.00
C MET A 87 10.81 -3.75 5.49
N HIS A 88 10.89 -3.87 4.17
CA HIS A 88 12.12 -4.17 3.46
C HIS A 88 12.62 -2.95 2.71
N VAL A 89 13.94 -2.80 2.62
CA VAL A 89 14.57 -1.81 1.75
C VAL A 89 15.48 -2.50 0.76
N TYR A 90 15.27 -2.15 -0.50
CA TYR A 90 16.02 -2.66 -1.63
C TYR A 90 16.82 -1.55 -2.30
N GLN A 91 18.02 -1.87 -2.75
CA GLN A 91 18.66 -1.13 -3.83
C GLN A 91 18.24 -1.73 -5.17
N THR A 92 17.91 -0.89 -6.15
CA THR A 92 17.52 -1.37 -7.48
C THR A 92 18.45 -0.88 -8.57
N SER A 93 18.49 -1.62 -9.69
CA SER A 93 19.16 -1.15 -10.91
C SER A 93 18.27 -0.28 -11.79
N ARG A 94 17.01 -0.10 -11.41
CA ARG A 94 16.02 0.65 -12.17
C ARG A 94 16.12 2.13 -11.79
N VAL A 95 16.26 2.97 -12.80
CA VAL A 95 16.24 4.43 -12.62
C VAL A 95 14.88 4.96 -13.01
N VAL A 96 14.24 5.71 -12.11
CA VAL A 96 13.01 6.48 -12.40
C VAL A 96 13.41 7.85 -12.94
N ASN A 97 13.00 8.19 -14.16
CA ASN A 97 13.26 9.48 -14.80
C ASN A 97 12.26 10.55 -14.35
N ASN A 98 12.57 11.82 -14.58
CA ASN A 98 11.69 12.94 -14.17
C ASN A 98 10.34 12.94 -14.91
N THR A 99 10.27 12.33 -16.09
CA THR A 99 9.03 12.13 -16.87
C THR A 99 8.11 11.05 -16.30
N GLY A 100 8.58 10.28 -15.32
CA GLY A 100 7.90 9.11 -14.76
C GLY A 100 8.18 7.78 -15.49
N THR A 101 8.92 7.83 -16.61
CA THR A 101 9.38 6.60 -17.28
C THR A 101 10.53 5.95 -16.51
N VAL A 102 10.74 4.65 -16.74
CA VAL A 102 11.87 3.90 -16.16
C VAL A 102 12.95 3.57 -17.18
N SER A 103 14.21 3.58 -16.75
CA SER A 103 15.38 3.22 -17.56
C SER A 103 15.91 1.84 -17.16
N ASP A 104 15.16 0.80 -17.52
CA ASP A 104 15.62 -0.59 -17.42
C ASP A 104 16.67 -0.92 -18.49
N LEU A 105 17.51 -1.93 -18.23
CA LEU A 105 18.43 -2.43 -19.25
C LEU A 105 17.65 -3.12 -20.36
N ILE A 106 17.88 -2.74 -21.61
CA ILE A 106 17.28 -3.38 -22.79
C ILE A 106 18.30 -4.38 -23.36
N VAL A 107 17.90 -5.65 -23.47
CA VAL A 107 18.75 -6.70 -24.03
C VAL A 107 18.98 -6.45 -25.52
N ALA A 108 20.18 -6.01 -25.90
CA ALA A 108 20.55 -5.85 -27.30
C ALA A 108 21.02 -7.17 -27.94
N ASN A 109 21.90 -7.91 -27.24
CA ASN A 109 22.38 -9.21 -27.65
C ASN A 109 22.26 -10.21 -26.49
N PRO A 110 21.33 -11.18 -26.55
CA PRO A 110 21.11 -12.11 -25.45
C PRO A 110 22.24 -13.14 -25.26
N SER A 111 23.23 -13.18 -26.16
CA SER A 111 24.44 -14.00 -26.04
C SER A 111 25.53 -13.36 -25.18
N THR A 112 25.46 -12.05 -24.94
CA THR A 112 26.43 -11.36 -24.07
C THR A 112 25.98 -11.42 -22.62
N THR A 113 26.92 -11.23 -21.70
CA THR A 113 26.58 -11.01 -20.29
C THR A 113 25.86 -9.67 -20.15
N GLN A 114 24.69 -9.68 -19.51
CA GLN A 114 23.95 -8.47 -19.15
C GLN A 114 24.37 -8.07 -17.73
N THR A 115 24.86 -6.84 -17.56
CA THR A 115 25.29 -6.34 -16.24
C THR A 115 24.24 -5.37 -15.71
N LEU A 116 23.71 -5.65 -14.52
CA LEU A 116 22.78 -4.79 -13.80
C LEU A 116 23.51 -4.20 -12.58
N THR A 117 23.43 -2.89 -12.39
CA THR A 117 24.09 -2.21 -11.27
C THR A 117 23.04 -1.68 -10.31
N VAL A 118 22.96 -2.27 -9.11
CA VAL A 118 22.10 -1.75 -8.04
C VAL A 118 22.78 -0.56 -7.35
N SER A 119 21.98 0.39 -6.86
CA SER A 119 22.50 1.62 -6.26
C SER A 119 21.68 2.06 -5.06
N SER A 120 22.36 2.64 -4.06
CA SER A 120 21.73 3.31 -2.92
C SER A 120 20.87 4.50 -3.33
N LEU A 121 21.12 5.09 -4.51
CA LEU A 121 20.33 6.20 -5.07
C LEU A 121 19.00 5.77 -5.73
N ASN A 122 18.78 4.45 -5.88
CA ASN A 122 17.58 3.87 -6.48
C ASN A 122 16.89 2.97 -5.44
N ALA A 123 16.57 3.57 -4.28
CA ALA A 123 15.91 2.90 -3.17
C ALA A 123 14.48 2.48 -3.55
N LEU A 124 14.08 1.29 -3.11
CA LEU A 124 12.71 0.81 -3.14
C LEU A 124 12.36 0.22 -1.79
N ILE A 125 11.33 0.74 -1.15
CA ILE A 125 10.88 0.35 0.18
C ILE A 125 9.57 -0.43 0.03
N GLY A 126 9.58 -1.68 0.50
CA GLY A 126 8.41 -2.55 0.52
C GLY A 126 7.77 -2.58 1.90
N TRP A 127 6.46 -2.34 1.98
CA TRP A 127 5.69 -2.52 3.21
C TRP A 127 5.05 -3.89 3.28
N HIS A 128 5.03 -4.46 4.48
CA HIS A 128 4.20 -5.59 4.85
C HIS A 128 3.08 -5.09 5.74
N LEU A 129 1.84 -5.34 5.35
CA LEU A 129 0.65 -4.87 6.07
C LEU A 129 -0.20 -6.05 6.53
N VAL A 130 -0.87 -5.89 7.66
CA VAL A 130 -1.94 -6.76 8.13
C VAL A 130 -3.24 -5.97 8.15
N ALA A 131 -4.28 -6.52 7.53
CA ALA A 131 -5.60 -5.93 7.47
C ALA A 131 -6.65 -6.91 7.99
N SER A 132 -7.57 -6.42 8.81
CA SER A 132 -8.63 -7.22 9.41
C SER A 132 -10.00 -6.59 9.14
N LEU A 133 -10.99 -7.42 8.79
CA LEU A 133 -12.40 -7.03 8.64
C LEU A 133 -13.16 -7.48 9.89
N ASP A 134 -14.03 -6.63 10.45
CA ASP A 134 -14.80 -6.97 11.67
C ASP A 134 -16.06 -7.83 11.43
N TRP A 135 -16.29 -8.29 10.20
CA TRP A 135 -17.42 -9.17 9.85
C TRP A 135 -16.96 -10.42 9.11
N ASP A 136 -17.83 -11.44 9.06
CA ASP A 136 -17.64 -12.64 8.21
C ASP A 136 -17.81 -12.25 6.73
N ALA A 137 -16.69 -12.17 6.02
CA ALA A 137 -16.66 -11.64 4.66
C ALA A 137 -16.73 -12.76 3.64
N SER A 138 -17.41 -12.51 2.53
CA SER A 138 -17.41 -13.46 1.42
C SER A 138 -16.02 -13.54 0.74
N ASP A 139 -15.72 -14.66 0.09
CA ASP A 139 -14.53 -14.78 -0.77
C ASP A 139 -14.48 -13.65 -1.82
N GLY A 140 -15.64 -13.22 -2.32
CA GLY A 140 -15.74 -12.12 -3.28
C GLY A 140 -15.27 -10.79 -2.72
N GLU A 141 -15.63 -10.47 -1.47
CA GLU A 141 -15.20 -9.23 -0.80
C GLU A 141 -13.70 -9.24 -0.50
N LEU A 142 -13.17 -10.36 -0.01
CA LEU A 142 -11.72 -10.49 0.23
C LEU A 142 -10.91 -10.36 -1.06
N ASN A 143 -11.40 -10.90 -2.19
CA ASN A 143 -10.76 -10.73 -3.50
C ASN A 143 -10.86 -9.28 -4.02
N GLN A 144 -11.94 -8.56 -3.73
CA GLN A 144 -12.04 -7.13 -4.04
C GLN A 144 -11.01 -6.32 -3.24
N LEU A 145 -10.81 -6.64 -1.95
CA LEU A 145 -9.76 -6.00 -1.14
C LEU A 145 -8.36 -6.36 -1.64
N ALA A 146 -8.11 -7.61 -2.03
CA ALA A 146 -6.85 -8.01 -2.66
C ALA A 146 -6.55 -7.16 -3.90
N THR A 147 -7.56 -6.87 -4.72
CA THR A 147 -7.45 -5.98 -5.88
C THR A 147 -7.17 -4.55 -5.45
N ARG A 148 -7.87 -4.03 -4.43
CA ARG A 148 -7.63 -2.71 -3.87
C ARG A 148 -6.20 -2.53 -3.37
N PHE A 149 -5.61 -3.50 -2.70
CA PHE A 149 -4.22 -3.41 -2.24
C PHE A 149 -3.23 -3.38 -3.41
N ARG A 150 -3.55 -4.01 -4.55
CA ARG A 150 -2.75 -3.88 -5.79
C ARG A 150 -2.84 -2.47 -6.36
N ASP A 151 -4.04 -1.90 -6.43
CA ASP A 151 -4.25 -0.52 -6.88
C ASP A 151 -3.59 0.49 -5.92
N ALA A 152 -3.66 0.24 -4.61
CA ALA A 152 -3.02 1.05 -3.58
C ALA A 152 -1.49 0.99 -3.71
N SER A 153 -0.92 -0.19 -3.95
CA SER A 153 0.52 -0.34 -4.20
C SER A 153 0.98 0.41 -5.45
N GLN A 154 0.20 0.31 -6.54
CA GLN A 154 0.44 1.07 -7.77
C GLN A 154 0.40 2.58 -7.52
N TYR A 155 -0.59 3.06 -6.76
CA TYR A 155 -0.71 4.47 -6.41
C TYR A 155 0.42 4.91 -5.48
N LEU A 156 0.77 4.13 -4.46
CA LEU A 156 1.90 4.37 -3.56
C LEU A 156 3.22 4.49 -4.32
N TYR A 157 3.46 3.58 -5.27
CA TYR A 157 4.62 3.64 -6.16
C TYR A 157 4.65 4.95 -6.93
N ASN A 158 3.51 5.38 -7.48
CA ASN A 158 3.42 6.64 -8.21
C ASN A 158 3.65 7.87 -7.33
N VAL A 159 2.96 7.99 -6.20
CA VAL A 159 3.02 9.19 -5.32
C VAL A 159 4.37 9.36 -4.65
N SER A 160 5.11 8.27 -4.50
CA SER A 160 6.45 8.21 -3.92
C SER A 160 7.58 8.22 -4.95
N ASP A 161 7.30 8.61 -6.19
CA ASP A 161 8.31 8.69 -7.26
C ASP A 161 9.08 7.38 -7.49
N GLY A 162 8.41 6.25 -7.20
CA GLY A 162 8.90 4.90 -7.43
C GLY A 162 9.69 4.32 -6.27
N GLN A 163 9.61 4.92 -5.08
CA GLN A 163 10.45 4.58 -3.93
C GLN A 163 9.74 3.74 -2.87
N PHE A 164 8.40 3.63 -2.92
CA PHE A 164 7.62 2.83 -1.99
C PHE A 164 6.62 1.93 -2.72
N LEU A 165 6.35 0.76 -2.18
CA LEU A 165 5.26 -0.12 -2.60
C LEU A 165 4.72 -0.91 -1.41
N ILE A 166 3.53 -1.49 -1.58
CA ILE A 166 3.04 -2.55 -0.70
C ILE A 166 3.57 -3.86 -1.28
N GLU A 167 4.44 -4.54 -0.52
CA GLU A 167 5.11 -5.76 -0.94
C GLU A 167 4.30 -7.00 -0.56
N GLN A 168 3.74 -6.99 0.65
CA GLN A 168 2.93 -8.09 1.15
C GLN A 168 1.77 -7.56 1.98
N VAL A 169 0.64 -8.27 1.90
CA VAL A 169 -0.51 -8.02 2.76
C VAL A 169 -1.16 -9.32 3.21
N GLU A 170 -1.41 -9.40 4.51
CA GLU A 170 -2.24 -10.43 5.13
C GLU A 170 -3.63 -9.83 5.34
N ILE A 171 -4.68 -10.47 4.81
CA ILE A 171 -6.07 -10.00 4.94
C ILE A 171 -6.86 -11.10 5.64
N ALA A 172 -7.51 -10.75 6.75
CA ALA A 172 -8.35 -11.68 7.50
C ALA A 172 -9.72 -11.08 7.82
N ASP A 173 -10.75 -11.92 7.90
CA ASP A 173 -12.11 -11.52 8.29
C ASP A 173 -12.48 -11.95 9.71
N ASP A 174 -13.71 -11.69 10.14
CA ASP A 174 -14.23 -12.04 11.46
C ASP A 174 -13.35 -11.56 12.63
N ALA A 175 -12.83 -10.33 12.49
CA ALA A 175 -11.88 -9.71 13.41
C ALA A 175 -10.66 -10.59 13.74
N GLN A 176 -10.29 -11.52 12.86
CA GLN A 176 -9.04 -12.26 12.97
C GLN A 176 -7.89 -11.29 12.74
N MET A 177 -6.83 -11.38 13.55
CA MET A 177 -5.69 -10.44 13.51
C MET A 177 -6.07 -9.00 13.85
N TRP A 178 -7.22 -8.75 14.49
CA TRP A 178 -7.69 -7.38 14.77
C TRP A 178 -6.70 -6.53 15.57
N GLY A 179 -6.14 -7.10 16.65
CA GLY A 179 -5.19 -6.39 17.50
C GLY A 179 -3.81 -6.18 16.88
N SER A 180 -3.49 -6.92 15.82
CA SER A 180 -2.19 -6.89 15.13
C SER A 180 -2.24 -6.20 13.78
N GLY A 181 -3.42 -5.96 13.21
CA GLY A 181 -3.60 -5.22 11.97
C GLY A 181 -3.05 -3.80 12.04
N GLU A 182 -2.54 -3.29 10.93
CA GLU A 182 -2.38 -1.85 10.71
C GLU A 182 -3.68 -1.24 10.21
N ILE A 183 -4.56 -2.05 9.61
CA ILE A 183 -5.79 -1.63 8.98
C ILE A 183 -6.97 -2.44 9.54
N SER A 184 -7.95 -1.73 10.07
CA SER A 184 -9.21 -2.26 10.57
C SER A 184 -10.36 -1.81 9.65
N PHE A 185 -10.81 -2.74 8.82
CA PHE A 185 -11.98 -2.54 7.98
C PHE A 185 -13.26 -2.75 8.79
N GLN A 186 -14.11 -1.73 8.82
CA GLN A 186 -15.36 -1.73 9.55
C GLN A 186 -16.52 -2.08 8.62
N VAL A 187 -17.43 -2.94 9.07
CA VAL A 187 -18.70 -3.24 8.37
C VAL A 187 -19.63 -2.03 8.39
N ASP A 188 -19.51 -1.17 9.41
CA ASP A 188 -20.22 0.10 9.48
C ASP A 188 -19.79 1.02 8.34
N SER A 189 -20.64 1.09 7.32
CA SER A 189 -20.46 1.92 6.12
C SER A 189 -20.38 3.43 6.38
N TRP A 190 -20.66 3.88 7.60
CA TRP A 190 -20.57 5.28 8.02
C TRP A 190 -19.24 5.65 8.69
N VAL A 191 -18.32 4.72 8.88
CA VAL A 191 -16.99 5.01 9.40
C VAL A 191 -16.22 5.90 8.42
N TRP A 192 -15.87 7.10 8.87
CA TRP A 192 -14.95 7.99 8.16
C TRP A 192 -13.53 7.41 8.23
N PRO A 193 -12.82 7.30 7.10
CA PRO A 193 -11.41 6.87 7.08
C PRO A 193 -10.56 7.76 7.98
N HIS A 194 -9.89 7.16 8.96
CA HIS A 194 -8.98 7.90 9.82
C HIS A 194 -7.91 6.97 10.38
N THR A 195 -6.84 7.55 10.89
CA THR A 195 -5.96 6.87 11.83
C THR A 195 -6.11 7.42 13.24
N ASN A 196 -5.88 6.58 14.25
CA ASN A 196 -5.85 7.01 15.65
C ASN A 196 -4.45 7.44 16.12
N ALA A 197 -3.43 7.40 15.25
CA ALA A 197 -2.06 7.77 15.59
C ALA A 197 -1.31 8.36 14.38
N LEU A 198 -0.46 9.35 14.65
CA LEU A 198 0.47 9.89 13.66
C LEU A 198 1.81 9.14 13.75
N GLY A 199 2.19 8.46 12.67
CA GLY A 199 3.31 7.54 12.68
C GLY A 199 3.01 6.28 13.50
N GLY A 200 4.06 5.50 13.80
CA GLY A 200 3.96 4.30 14.65
C GLY A 200 4.13 2.99 13.88
N PHE A 201 4.07 3.01 12.55
CA PHE A 201 4.32 1.82 11.73
C PHE A 201 5.70 1.16 11.96
N LEU A 202 6.77 1.97 12.02
CA LEU A 202 8.14 1.45 12.21
C LEU A 202 8.60 1.39 13.68
N GLY A 203 7.85 1.96 14.62
CA GLY A 203 8.30 2.20 15.99
C GLY A 203 7.74 1.21 17.04
N PRO A 204 8.24 1.25 18.28
CA PRO A 204 7.67 0.47 19.40
C PRO A 204 6.23 0.91 19.76
N ASN A 205 5.80 2.12 19.38
CA ASN A 205 4.40 2.56 19.43
C ASN A 205 3.50 1.85 18.40
N GLY A 206 4.08 1.08 17.48
CA GLY A 206 3.40 0.10 16.65
C GLY A 206 2.95 -1.13 17.42
N ALA A 207 3.23 -1.24 18.72
CA ALA A 207 2.64 -2.26 19.56
C ALA A 207 1.13 -2.00 19.74
N ILE A 208 0.32 -2.67 18.92
CA ILE A 208 -1.10 -3.00 19.11
C ILE A 208 -2.10 -1.82 19.02
N ALA A 209 -1.68 -0.55 19.23
CA ALA A 209 -2.63 0.55 19.36
C ALA A 209 -2.88 1.40 18.11
N SER A 210 -1.94 1.49 17.16
CA SER A 210 -2.06 2.41 16.02
C SER A 210 -2.74 1.72 14.84
N HIS A 211 -3.84 2.27 14.31
CA HIS A 211 -4.65 1.63 13.26
C HIS A 211 -5.18 2.66 12.28
N VAL A 212 -5.36 2.24 11.04
CA VAL A 212 -6.26 2.88 10.08
C VAL A 212 -7.64 2.23 10.22
N TYR A 213 -8.67 3.02 10.43
CA TYR A 213 -10.06 2.57 10.43
C TYR A 213 -10.74 3.07 9.17
N MET A 214 -11.40 2.18 8.42
CA MET A 214 -12.15 2.60 7.23
C MET A 214 -13.26 1.63 6.87
N ALA A 215 -14.35 2.14 6.29
CA ALA A 215 -15.37 1.32 5.67
C ALA A 215 -14.99 1.02 4.21
N PRO A 216 -14.55 -0.20 3.85
CA PRO A 216 -13.94 -0.41 2.55
C PRO A 216 -14.93 -0.27 1.40
N PHE A 217 -16.19 -0.67 1.56
CA PHE A 217 -17.13 -0.72 0.44
C PHE A 217 -18.14 0.43 0.40
N SER A 218 -17.93 1.47 1.20
CA SER A 218 -18.84 2.60 1.25
C SER A 218 -18.71 3.48 0.00
N THR A 219 -19.83 3.68 -0.70
CA THR A 219 -19.97 4.64 -1.81
C THR A 219 -20.84 5.84 -1.43
N SER A 220 -21.46 5.81 -0.25
CA SER A 220 -22.37 6.84 0.24
C SER A 220 -21.61 7.96 0.91
N ALA A 221 -21.13 8.93 0.12
CA ALA A 221 -20.32 10.01 0.63
C ALA A 221 -21.11 11.29 0.91
N ASN A 222 -21.61 11.45 2.14
CA ASN A 222 -21.23 12.65 2.88
C ASN A 222 -19.80 12.49 3.48
N ASN A 223 -19.21 11.28 3.40
CA ASN A 223 -17.95 10.85 4.03
C ASN A 223 -16.76 10.62 3.06
N GLY A 224 -16.75 11.19 1.85
CA GLY A 224 -15.66 11.00 0.87
C GLY A 224 -15.56 9.57 0.28
N SER A 225 -14.69 9.37 -0.71
CA SER A 225 -14.40 8.03 -1.28
C SER A 225 -13.51 7.23 -0.32
N THR A 226 -13.78 5.92 -0.16
CA THR A 226 -12.96 5.00 0.66
C THR A 226 -12.09 4.07 -0.19
N ASP A 227 -11.72 4.50 -1.39
CA ASP A 227 -10.93 3.73 -2.36
C ASP A 227 -9.44 3.55 -1.97
N HIS A 228 -8.66 3.04 -2.92
CA HIS A 228 -7.23 2.81 -2.76
C HIS A 228 -6.42 4.10 -2.49
N ARG A 229 -6.86 5.27 -2.97
CA ARG A 229 -6.17 6.54 -2.76
C ARG A 229 -6.37 7.03 -1.34
N THR A 230 -7.59 6.91 -0.83
CA THR A 230 -7.88 7.20 0.58
C THR A 230 -7.12 6.23 1.49
N LEU A 231 -7.03 4.95 1.15
CA LEU A 231 -6.18 4.03 1.90
C LEU A 231 -4.71 4.50 1.97
N ILE A 232 -4.14 4.97 0.85
CA ILE A 232 -2.77 5.51 0.85
C ILE A 232 -2.67 6.83 1.61
N HIS A 233 -3.70 7.68 1.59
CA HIS A 233 -3.77 8.88 2.43
C HIS A 233 -3.70 8.54 3.93
N GLU A 234 -4.53 7.59 4.38
CA GLU A 234 -4.52 7.13 5.79
C GLU A 234 -3.19 6.47 6.18
N LEU A 235 -2.61 5.69 5.27
CA LEU A 235 -1.26 5.15 5.46
C LEU A 235 -0.18 6.25 5.44
N GLY A 236 -0.43 7.39 4.80
CA GLY A 236 0.42 8.59 4.91
C GLY A 236 0.53 9.08 6.36
N HIS A 237 -0.58 9.06 7.11
CA HIS A 237 -0.55 9.36 8.53
C HIS A 237 0.15 8.26 9.34
N LEU A 238 -0.25 7.00 9.20
CA LEU A 238 0.24 5.90 10.04
C LEU A 238 1.71 5.51 9.72
N ALA A 239 2.04 5.36 8.44
CA ALA A 239 3.33 4.85 7.99
C ALA A 239 4.37 5.96 7.79
N MET A 240 3.95 7.14 7.32
CA MET A 240 4.85 8.24 6.98
C MET A 240 4.80 9.42 7.95
N ALA A 241 3.94 9.37 8.98
CA ALA A 241 3.76 10.42 9.98
C ALA A 241 3.45 11.80 9.37
N LEU A 242 2.71 11.81 8.26
CA LEU A 242 2.25 13.03 7.59
C LEU A 242 0.93 13.49 8.20
N GLN A 243 0.70 14.80 8.31
CA GLN A 243 -0.57 15.37 8.76
C GLN A 243 -1.43 15.81 7.58
N ASP A 244 -2.71 16.01 7.84
CA ASP A 244 -3.64 16.60 6.86
C ASP A 244 -3.21 18.01 6.48
N GLU A 245 -3.27 18.30 5.18
CA GLU A 245 -2.83 19.57 4.63
C GLU A 245 -3.95 20.45 4.08
N TYR A 246 -5.18 19.92 4.06
CA TYR A 246 -6.41 20.71 3.88
C TYR A 246 -6.89 21.36 5.18
N MET A 247 -6.32 20.95 6.32
CA MET A 247 -6.48 21.61 7.61
C MET A 247 -5.30 22.53 7.87
N GLY A 248 -5.54 23.61 8.58
CA GLY A 248 -4.42 24.44 9.04
C GLY A 248 -4.71 25.14 10.34
N ALA A 249 -3.67 25.82 10.79
CA ALA A 249 -3.65 26.45 12.11
C ALA A 249 -4.46 27.77 12.14
N ASN A 250 -4.81 28.34 10.98
CA ASN A 250 -5.50 29.62 10.83
C ASN A 250 -6.68 29.54 9.84
N LEU A 251 -7.69 30.40 9.99
CA LEU A 251 -8.99 30.37 9.28
C LEU A 251 -8.97 30.79 7.78
N ASN A 252 -7.81 31.00 7.17
CA ASN A 252 -7.70 31.48 5.78
C ASN A 252 -7.18 30.38 4.84
N GLY A 253 -8.08 29.50 4.39
CA GLY A 253 -7.84 28.56 3.27
C GLY A 253 -6.49 27.83 3.33
N ASN A 254 -6.46 26.72 4.07
CA ASN A 254 -5.24 25.93 4.21
C ASN A 254 -5.21 24.88 3.11
N TYR A 255 -4.25 25.04 2.21
CA TYR A 255 -3.94 24.06 1.20
C TYR A 255 -2.44 23.89 1.13
N CYS A 256 -2.02 22.69 0.70
CA CYS A 256 -0.61 22.33 0.69
C CYS A 256 0.18 23.09 -0.38
N THR A 257 -0.30 23.07 -1.63
CA THR A 257 0.42 23.66 -2.75
C THR A 257 -0.45 24.67 -3.48
N GLU A 258 0.15 25.79 -3.86
CA GLU A 258 -0.55 26.87 -4.59
C GLU A 258 -1.04 26.37 -5.95
N HIS A 259 -0.19 25.69 -6.71
CA HIS A 259 -0.49 25.24 -8.06
C HIS A 259 -1.76 24.38 -8.17
N ARG A 260 -2.04 23.52 -7.18
CA ARG A 260 -3.26 22.69 -7.19
C ARG A 260 -4.55 23.52 -7.12
N HIS A 261 -4.52 24.63 -6.39
CA HIS A 261 -5.70 25.47 -6.10
C HIS A 261 -5.84 26.67 -7.02
N SER A 262 -4.72 27.25 -7.42
CA SER A 262 -4.70 28.55 -8.09
C SER A 262 -4.56 28.44 -9.60
N ASP A 263 -4.21 27.27 -10.16
CA ASP A 263 -3.94 27.12 -11.58
C ASP A 263 -5.24 26.87 -12.37
N PRO A 264 -5.75 27.86 -13.12
CA PRO A 264 -7.00 27.74 -13.86
C PRO A 264 -6.85 26.94 -15.16
N ALA A 265 -5.63 26.49 -15.53
CA ALA A 265 -5.31 26.05 -16.88
C ALA A 265 -5.15 24.52 -17.08
N GLY A 266 -5.34 23.68 -16.05
CA GLY A 266 -5.30 22.22 -16.20
C GLY A 266 -3.91 21.66 -16.59
N GLY A 267 -2.85 22.19 -15.99
CA GLY A 267 -1.46 21.75 -16.23
C GLY A 267 -1.03 20.54 -15.37
N PRO A 268 0.23 20.08 -15.54
CA PRO A 268 0.79 18.96 -14.77
C PRO A 268 0.67 19.09 -13.24
N LEU A 269 0.75 20.31 -12.72
CA LEU A 269 0.72 20.63 -11.29
C LEU A 269 -0.68 21.02 -10.77
N ALA A 270 -1.64 21.24 -11.66
CA ALA A 270 -3.02 21.60 -11.32
C ALA A 270 -3.80 20.39 -10.77
N ALA A 271 -4.99 20.59 -10.20
CA ALA A 271 -5.86 19.49 -9.78
C ALA A 271 -6.05 18.43 -10.89
N ASN A 272 -5.87 17.15 -10.55
CA ASN A 272 -5.85 15.99 -11.46
C ASN A 272 -4.66 15.92 -12.43
N GLY A 273 -3.70 16.84 -12.30
CA GLY A 273 -2.43 16.79 -13.02
C GLY A 273 -1.54 15.63 -12.56
N ASN A 274 -0.67 15.17 -13.46
CA ASN A 274 0.25 14.04 -13.21
C ASN A 274 1.42 14.35 -12.25
N GLN A 275 1.53 15.61 -11.81
CA GLN A 275 2.49 16.10 -10.82
C GLN A 275 1.77 16.82 -9.67
N ALA A 276 0.44 16.76 -9.61
CA ALA A 276 -0.36 17.45 -8.61
C ALA A 276 -0.05 16.95 -7.20
N ALA A 277 0.22 17.88 -6.28
CA ALA A 277 0.45 17.63 -4.87
C ALA A 277 -0.48 18.50 -4.00
N CYS A 278 -0.87 18.09 -2.80
CA CYS A 278 -0.43 16.91 -2.08
C CYS A 278 -1.58 15.91 -1.90
N ILE A 279 -1.26 14.61 -1.90
CA ILE A 279 -2.25 13.60 -1.52
C ILE A 279 -2.77 13.77 -0.08
N MET A 280 -2.02 14.45 0.79
CA MET A 280 -2.44 14.80 2.15
C MET A 280 -3.34 16.04 2.20
N ASP A 281 -3.48 16.77 1.09
CA ASP A 281 -4.41 17.89 0.90
C ASP A 281 -5.68 17.44 0.16
N SER A 282 -5.52 16.66 -0.91
CA SER A 282 -6.62 16.01 -1.62
C SER A 282 -6.11 14.76 -2.33
N GLN A 283 -6.43 13.59 -1.80
CA GLN A 283 -6.13 12.29 -2.39
C GLN A 283 -6.87 12.07 -3.71
N PHE A 284 -8.01 12.74 -3.92
CA PHE A 284 -8.84 12.57 -5.12
C PHE A 284 -8.20 13.25 -6.34
N GLU A 285 -7.51 14.37 -6.13
CA GLU A 285 -7.02 15.22 -7.22
C GLU A 285 -5.49 15.24 -7.31
N SER A 286 -4.80 14.67 -6.33
CA SER A 286 -3.33 14.67 -6.27
C SER A 286 -2.75 13.30 -6.60
N SER A 287 -1.52 13.32 -7.10
CA SER A 287 -0.77 12.13 -7.47
C SER A 287 0.66 12.14 -6.93
N LYS A 288 1.00 13.10 -6.05
CA LYS A 288 2.33 13.28 -5.45
C LYS A 288 2.25 13.79 -4.01
N TYR A 289 3.30 13.52 -3.24
CA TYR A 289 3.58 14.23 -2.00
C TYR A 289 4.17 15.62 -2.27
N CYS A 290 3.91 16.60 -1.40
CA CYS A 290 4.54 17.91 -1.48
C CYS A 290 6.02 17.87 -1.06
N SER A 291 6.78 18.87 -1.51
CA SER A 291 8.23 18.90 -1.42
C SER A 291 8.77 20.31 -1.12
N ALA A 292 10.10 20.43 -1.05
CA ALA A 292 10.75 21.75 -1.04
C ALA A 292 11.06 22.25 -2.46
N HIS A 293 10.75 21.48 -3.51
CA HIS A 293 10.92 21.91 -4.89
C HIS A 293 9.92 23.03 -5.23
N ASN A 294 10.35 24.08 -5.93
CA ASN A 294 9.53 25.26 -6.23
C ASN A 294 8.18 24.91 -6.88
N ASP A 295 8.16 23.97 -7.82
CA ASP A 295 6.94 23.54 -8.52
C ASP A 295 5.93 22.80 -7.63
N SER A 296 6.35 22.24 -6.49
CA SER A 296 5.51 21.51 -5.53
C SER A 296 5.85 21.97 -4.11
N ALA A 297 6.00 23.28 -3.95
CA ALA A 297 6.45 23.89 -2.72
C ALA A 297 5.37 23.76 -1.65
N HIS A 298 5.76 23.16 -0.52
CA HIS A 298 4.95 23.11 0.69
C HIS A 298 4.60 24.51 1.19
N ARG A 299 3.31 24.79 1.40
CA ARG A 299 2.84 26.00 2.04
C ARG A 299 2.81 25.84 3.55
N PHE A 300 3.58 26.67 4.25
CA PHE A 300 3.55 26.71 5.72
C PHE A 300 2.20 27.25 6.23
N GLY A 301 1.73 26.71 7.35
CA GLY A 301 0.45 27.10 7.98
C GLY A 301 -0.63 26.02 7.94
N THR A 302 -0.41 24.94 7.19
CA THR A 302 -1.13 23.67 7.34
C THR A 302 -0.73 22.97 8.64
N TRP A 303 -1.44 21.92 9.04
CA TRP A 303 -1.04 21.11 10.20
C TRP A 303 0.27 20.36 9.97
N GLN A 304 0.61 20.07 8.71
CA GLN A 304 1.90 19.53 8.31
C GLN A 304 2.99 20.62 8.41
N PRO A 305 3.95 20.52 9.35
CA PRO A 305 4.83 21.65 9.68
C PRO A 305 5.96 21.89 8.66
N LYS A 306 6.21 20.93 7.77
CA LYS A 306 7.30 20.93 6.79
C LYS A 306 6.92 20.06 5.58
N PRO A 307 7.63 20.15 4.44
CA PRO A 307 7.32 19.30 3.28
C PRO A 307 7.16 17.82 3.62
N CYS A 308 6.18 17.16 3.01
CA CYS A 308 5.95 15.72 3.18
C CYS A 308 7.20 14.92 2.90
N TRP A 309 7.89 15.19 1.78
CA TRP A 309 9.15 14.50 1.43
C TRP A 309 10.24 14.59 2.50
N HIS A 310 10.37 15.72 3.18
CA HIS A 310 11.32 15.86 4.29
C HIS A 310 10.91 14.99 5.50
N THR A 311 9.60 14.91 5.79
CA THR A 311 9.09 14.04 6.87
C THR A 311 9.29 12.57 6.54
N ILE A 312 8.96 12.14 5.32
CA ILE A 312 9.20 10.79 4.82
C ILE A 312 10.69 10.44 4.95
N ASN A 313 11.58 11.32 4.49
CA ASN A 313 13.03 11.11 4.59
C ASN A 313 13.50 10.94 6.03
N ASP A 314 12.99 11.74 6.97
CA ASP A 314 13.39 11.60 8.38
C ASP A 314 12.96 10.27 9.01
N TYR A 315 11.81 9.73 8.61
CA TYR A 315 11.28 8.46 9.11
C TYR A 315 11.91 7.23 8.45
N TYR A 316 12.29 7.33 7.17
CA TYR A 316 12.76 6.21 6.37
C TYR A 316 14.25 6.28 5.98
N LYS A 317 15.02 7.22 6.54
CA LYS A 317 16.48 7.25 6.37
C LYS A 317 17.14 6.00 6.92
N ASP A 318 18.31 5.66 6.39
CA ASP A 318 19.11 4.55 6.91
C ASP A 318 19.44 4.77 8.41
N PRO A 319 19.04 3.84 9.31
CA PRO A 319 19.37 3.95 10.73
C PRO A 319 20.85 3.66 11.02
N GLY A 320 21.64 3.32 10.01
CA GLY A 320 23.06 3.00 10.10
C GLY A 320 23.32 1.56 10.58
N PRO A 321 24.61 1.17 10.67
CA PRO A 321 25.00 -0.14 11.18
C PRO A 321 24.68 -0.23 12.69
N GLY A 322 23.58 -0.91 13.04
CA GLY A 322 23.18 -1.16 14.42
C GLY A 322 21.78 -0.66 14.82
N GLY A 323 21.00 -0.07 13.91
CA GLY A 323 19.55 0.12 14.10
C GLY A 323 19.10 1.04 15.24
N GLY A 324 20.02 1.77 15.89
CA GLY A 324 19.70 2.67 16.99
C GLY A 324 20.81 2.81 18.02
N SER A 325 21.84 3.60 17.71
CA SER A 325 22.64 4.36 18.69
C SER A 325 23.65 5.22 17.93
N VAL A 326 23.54 6.54 18.08
CA VAL A 326 24.46 7.53 17.54
C VAL A 326 25.66 7.64 18.49
N ASN A 327 26.89 7.53 17.96
CA ASN A 327 28.22 7.81 18.54
C ASN A 327 29.25 6.67 18.42
N THR A 328 29.34 6.01 17.26
CA THR A 328 30.53 5.19 16.96
C THR A 328 31.66 5.99 16.31
N GLY A 329 31.41 7.24 15.89
CA GLY A 329 32.44 8.13 15.32
C GLY A 329 32.98 7.67 13.96
N VAL A 330 32.39 6.64 13.35
CA VAL A 330 32.78 6.15 12.05
C VAL A 330 31.85 6.75 10.99
N ALA A 331 32.43 7.35 9.96
CA ALA A 331 31.69 7.77 8.78
C ALA A 331 31.26 6.52 8.00
N TRP A 332 29.95 6.33 7.84
CA TRP A 332 29.40 5.25 7.02
C TRP A 332 28.64 5.84 5.85
N GLN A 333 28.60 5.11 4.74
CA GLN A 333 27.72 5.45 3.62
C GLN A 333 26.35 4.81 3.86
N ASP A 334 25.29 5.59 3.63
CA ASP A 334 23.93 5.09 3.73
C ASP A 334 23.70 3.99 2.69
N ARG A 335 23.13 2.87 3.15
CA ARG A 335 22.76 1.73 2.31
C ARG A 335 21.65 2.10 1.34
N TRP A 336 20.86 3.13 1.63
CA TRP A 336 19.89 3.69 0.68
C TRP A 336 19.69 5.18 0.97
N ILE A 337 19.32 5.91 -0.07
CA ILE A 337 19.04 7.34 -0.02
C ILE A 337 17.71 7.57 -0.72
N LEU A 338 16.75 8.19 -0.02
CA LEU A 338 15.52 8.63 -0.65
C LEU A 338 15.79 9.87 -1.50
N LYS A 339 15.40 9.80 -2.77
CA LYS A 339 15.57 10.85 -3.76
C LYS A 339 14.36 11.77 -3.75
N MET A 340 14.47 12.87 -3.01
CA MET A 340 13.40 13.88 -2.92
C MET A 340 13.36 14.79 -4.17
N PRO A 341 12.20 15.41 -4.50
CA PRO A 341 12.05 16.26 -5.69
C PRO A 341 13.08 17.39 -5.81
N GLU A 342 13.40 18.08 -4.72
CA GLU A 342 14.43 19.14 -4.72
C GLU A 342 15.85 18.59 -4.95
N ALA A 343 16.17 17.40 -4.44
CA ALA A 343 17.48 16.78 -4.64
C ALA A 343 17.68 16.31 -6.09
N ARG A 344 16.60 15.97 -6.79
CA ARG A 344 16.63 15.60 -8.21
C ARG A 344 16.34 16.75 -9.18
N GLY A 345 15.91 17.89 -8.67
CA GLY A 345 15.54 19.09 -9.45
C GLY A 345 14.28 18.93 -10.29
N ALA A 346 13.32 18.09 -9.89
CA ALA A 346 12.03 17.94 -10.56
C ALA A 346 11.00 17.20 -9.69
N VAL A 347 9.73 17.55 -9.87
CA VAL A 347 8.59 16.72 -9.47
C VAL A 347 8.39 15.65 -10.54
N VAL A 348 8.30 14.37 -10.19
CA VAL A 348 8.17 13.31 -11.20
C VAL A 348 6.74 13.27 -11.74
N GLY A 349 6.57 13.02 -13.03
CA GLY A 349 5.25 12.74 -13.62
C GLY A 349 4.64 11.40 -13.18
N THR A 350 3.56 10.99 -13.85
CA THR A 350 2.95 9.66 -13.63
C THR A 350 3.93 8.56 -14.01
N LEU A 351 4.09 7.58 -13.13
CA LEU A 351 4.93 6.41 -13.38
C LEU A 351 4.27 5.41 -14.31
N ASP A 352 5.11 4.67 -15.02
CA ASP A 352 4.69 3.42 -15.67
C ASP A 352 4.06 2.47 -14.63
N ALA A 353 3.21 1.55 -15.12
CA ALA A 353 2.60 0.54 -14.26
C ALA A 353 3.66 -0.25 -13.48
N LEU A 354 3.33 -0.56 -12.22
CA LEU A 354 4.14 -1.36 -11.33
C LEU A 354 4.38 -2.72 -12.00
N PRO A 355 5.63 -3.19 -12.08
CA PRO A 355 5.93 -4.51 -12.60
C PRO A 355 5.11 -5.59 -11.90
N ALA A 356 4.60 -6.55 -12.67
CA ALA A 356 3.77 -7.62 -12.10
C ALA A 356 4.49 -8.46 -11.03
N GLY A 357 5.82 -8.61 -11.12
CA GLY A 357 6.64 -9.24 -10.09
C GLY A 357 6.87 -8.40 -8.83
N LEU A 358 6.45 -7.12 -8.84
CA LEU A 358 6.46 -6.22 -7.69
C LEU A 358 5.04 -5.94 -7.14
N LEU A 359 4.00 -6.53 -7.74
CA LEU A 359 2.65 -6.45 -7.17
C LEU A 359 2.61 -7.13 -5.79
N PRO A 360 1.76 -6.64 -4.86
CA PRO A 360 1.65 -7.21 -3.53
C PRO A 360 1.38 -8.72 -3.57
N LYS A 361 2.10 -9.47 -2.74
CA LYS A 361 1.71 -10.83 -2.37
C LYS A 361 0.57 -10.72 -1.35
N VAL A 362 -0.59 -11.26 -1.69
CA VAL A 362 -1.79 -11.20 -0.85
C VAL A 362 -2.08 -12.58 -0.29
N THR A 363 -2.13 -12.69 1.03
CA THR A 363 -2.59 -13.88 1.75
C THR A 363 -3.98 -13.60 2.31
N LEU A 364 -4.95 -14.48 2.02
CA LEU A 364 -6.32 -14.37 2.50
C LEU A 364 -6.59 -15.43 3.56
N THR A 365 -7.07 -15.01 4.73
CA THR A 365 -7.57 -15.88 5.79
C THR A 365 -9.06 -15.62 5.96
N ASN A 366 -9.88 -16.58 5.53
CA ASN A 366 -11.35 -16.47 5.63
C ASN A 366 -11.88 -17.48 6.65
N ARG A 367 -12.59 -17.00 7.67
CA ARG A 367 -13.36 -17.84 8.60
C ARG A 367 -14.81 -17.90 8.14
N LYS A 368 -15.09 -18.95 7.38
CA LYS A 368 -16.43 -19.21 6.87
C LYS A 368 -17.38 -19.69 7.96
N TYR A 369 -18.42 -18.91 8.25
CA TYR A 369 -19.57 -19.42 8.98
C TYR A 369 -20.63 -19.99 8.02
N HIS A 370 -21.56 -20.76 8.57
CA HIS A 370 -22.66 -21.35 7.80
C HIS A 370 -23.69 -20.28 7.46
N ASP A 371 -24.37 -20.44 6.33
CA ASP A 371 -25.50 -19.60 5.92
C ASP A 371 -25.18 -18.10 5.74
N LEU A 372 -23.93 -17.74 5.46
CA LEU A 372 -23.53 -16.38 5.10
C LEU A 372 -24.24 -15.94 3.81
N CYS A 373 -24.89 -14.78 3.87
CA CYS A 373 -25.58 -14.18 2.74
C CYS A 373 -24.59 -13.37 1.89
N GLN A 374 -24.77 -13.36 0.57
CA GLN A 374 -24.07 -12.40 -0.27
C GLN A 374 -24.51 -10.97 0.10
N PRO A 375 -23.65 -9.94 -0.05
CA PRO A 375 -24.06 -8.56 0.18
C PRO A 375 -25.33 -8.20 -0.59
N PHE A 376 -26.31 -7.60 0.09
CA PHE A 376 -27.60 -7.26 -0.52
C PHE A 376 -28.09 -5.87 -0.06
N ILE A 377 -29.04 -5.30 -0.79
CA ILE A 377 -29.70 -4.05 -0.41
C ILE A 377 -30.85 -4.36 0.55
N TYR A 378 -30.71 -3.97 1.80
CA TYR A 378 -31.80 -3.90 2.76
C TYR A 378 -32.60 -2.62 2.51
N VAL A 379 -33.93 -2.73 2.48
CA VAL A 379 -34.87 -1.61 2.45
C VAL A 379 -35.75 -1.73 3.68
N ASP A 380 -35.80 -0.69 4.51
CA ASP A 380 -36.64 -0.70 5.69
C ASP A 380 -38.13 -0.80 5.27
N PRO A 381 -38.98 -1.59 5.96
CA PRO A 381 -40.41 -1.70 5.70
C PRO A 381 -41.16 -0.36 5.66
N VAL A 382 -40.71 0.68 6.36
CA VAL A 382 -41.31 2.02 6.29
C VAL A 382 -40.69 2.91 5.20
N GLY A 383 -39.74 2.38 4.42
CA GLY A 383 -39.11 3.04 3.29
C GLY A 383 -38.40 4.33 3.68
N THR A 384 -38.63 5.41 2.92
CA THR A 384 -38.00 6.72 3.13
C THR A 384 -38.26 7.32 4.51
N ALA A 385 -39.30 6.89 5.23
CA ALA A 385 -39.56 7.34 6.60
C ALA A 385 -38.46 6.95 7.60
N ALA A 386 -37.68 5.90 7.29
CA ALA A 386 -36.53 5.47 8.10
C ALA A 386 -35.20 6.07 7.63
N ALA A 387 -35.19 7.03 6.69
CA ALA A 387 -33.96 7.64 6.20
C ALA A 387 -33.11 8.22 7.35
N GLY A 388 -31.82 7.89 7.39
CA GLY A 388 -30.88 8.32 8.43
C GLY A 388 -30.85 7.44 9.68
N ASP A 389 -31.77 6.48 9.83
CA ASP A 389 -31.72 5.52 10.92
C ASP A 389 -30.44 4.70 10.87
N THR A 390 -29.92 4.38 12.05
CA THR A 390 -28.85 3.39 12.20
C THR A 390 -29.45 2.00 12.04
N VAL A 391 -28.70 1.12 11.37
CA VAL A 391 -29.07 -0.27 11.13
C VAL A 391 -28.16 -1.16 11.95
N TRP A 392 -28.78 -2.03 12.76
CA TRP A 392 -28.11 -3.03 13.55
C TRP A 392 -28.43 -4.41 13.04
N VAL A 393 -27.48 -5.32 13.21
CA VAL A 393 -27.67 -6.75 12.98
C VAL A 393 -27.53 -7.46 14.31
N ARG A 394 -28.54 -8.25 14.64
CA ARG A 394 -28.48 -9.26 15.69
C ARG A 394 -28.22 -10.61 15.04
N PRO A 395 -27.04 -11.20 15.27
CA PRO A 395 -26.74 -12.54 14.78
C PRO A 395 -27.65 -13.59 15.40
N SER A 396 -27.91 -14.64 14.63
CA SER A 396 -28.69 -15.80 15.05
C SER A 396 -27.90 -16.84 15.84
N PHE A 397 -26.56 -16.85 15.70
CA PHE A 397 -25.69 -17.89 16.28
C PHE A 397 -24.59 -17.35 17.21
N TRP A 398 -24.51 -16.04 17.43
CA TRP A 398 -23.63 -15.44 18.44
C TRP A 398 -24.28 -14.23 19.12
N ALA A 399 -23.74 -13.85 20.27
CA ALA A 399 -24.33 -12.83 21.13
C ALA A 399 -23.74 -11.44 20.83
N GLY A 400 -24.62 -10.43 20.83
CA GLY A 400 -24.26 -9.02 20.65
C GLY A 400 -24.80 -8.47 19.34
N ASP A 401 -25.23 -7.21 19.37
CA ASP A 401 -25.67 -6.51 18.17
C ASP A 401 -24.49 -5.68 17.64
N PHE A 402 -24.35 -5.60 16.32
CA PHE A 402 -23.35 -4.74 15.68
C PHE A 402 -23.99 -3.80 14.67
N THR A 403 -23.34 -2.66 14.42
CA THR A 403 -23.84 -1.63 13.51
C THR A 403 -23.28 -1.88 12.11
N VAL A 404 -24.13 -1.83 11.08
CA VAL A 404 -23.71 -2.00 9.67
C VAL A 404 -23.76 -0.69 8.86
N GLY A 405 -24.39 0.34 9.40
CA GLY A 405 -24.44 1.65 8.76
C GLY A 405 -25.70 2.43 9.10
N ARG A 406 -25.99 3.41 8.23
CA ARG A 406 -27.24 4.18 8.28
C ARG A 406 -27.99 4.09 6.96
N LEU A 407 -29.31 4.08 7.05
CA LEU A 407 -30.17 4.10 5.87
C LEU A 407 -29.98 5.41 5.09
N GLY A 408 -29.84 5.29 3.77
CA GLY A 408 -29.79 6.44 2.87
C GLY A 408 -31.14 7.15 2.75
N ILE A 409 -31.21 8.17 1.90
CA ILE A 409 -32.43 8.97 1.66
C ILE A 409 -33.63 8.13 1.16
N THR A 410 -33.36 6.97 0.58
CA THR A 410 -34.36 6.00 0.11
C THR A 410 -34.84 5.04 1.20
N GLY A 411 -34.31 5.12 2.42
CA GLY A 411 -34.58 4.14 3.48
C GLY A 411 -33.91 2.80 3.24
N SER A 412 -32.80 2.78 2.49
CA SER A 412 -32.08 1.56 2.12
C SER A 412 -30.59 1.62 2.46
N LEU A 413 -29.98 0.46 2.66
CA LEU A 413 -28.55 0.28 2.95
C LEU A 413 -28.05 -1.03 2.34
N GLN A 414 -26.85 -1.04 1.77
CA GLN A 414 -26.18 -2.30 1.42
C GLN A 414 -25.62 -2.93 2.69
N VAL A 415 -26.10 -4.11 3.05
CA VAL A 415 -25.68 -4.85 4.25
C VAL A 415 -24.73 -6.00 3.87
N ARG A 416 -23.81 -6.32 4.78
CA ARG A 416 -22.70 -7.27 4.61
C ARG A 416 -22.50 -8.06 5.90
N GLY A 417 -21.93 -9.26 5.81
CA GLY A 417 -21.65 -10.10 6.98
C GLY A 417 -22.89 -10.61 7.72
N VAL A 418 -24.01 -10.73 7.02
CA VAL A 418 -25.30 -11.16 7.57
C VAL A 418 -25.57 -12.59 7.18
N HIS A 419 -26.15 -13.38 8.07
CA HIS A 419 -26.47 -14.80 7.86
C HIS A 419 -27.97 -15.06 7.86
N LEU A 420 -28.38 -16.19 7.30
CA LEU A 420 -29.77 -16.63 7.33
C LEU A 420 -30.27 -16.75 8.79
N GLY A 421 -31.42 -16.14 9.08
CA GLY A 421 -32.02 -16.18 10.41
C GLY A 421 -31.56 -15.05 11.34
N ASP A 422 -30.56 -14.25 10.96
CA ASP A 422 -30.21 -13.02 11.67
C ASP A 422 -31.41 -12.05 11.70
N SER A 423 -31.38 -11.07 12.60
CA SER A 423 -32.38 -10.00 12.63
C SER A 423 -31.72 -8.67 12.32
N ILE A 424 -32.17 -8.01 11.25
CA ILE A 424 -31.83 -6.62 10.94
C ILE A 424 -32.86 -5.73 11.63
N TRP A 425 -32.41 -4.71 12.35
CA TRP A 425 -33.32 -3.77 12.97
C TRP A 425 -32.85 -2.32 12.86
N SER A 426 -33.84 -1.43 12.89
CA SER A 426 -33.73 0.03 12.89
C SER A 426 -34.62 0.59 14.01
N ASN A 427 -34.73 1.92 14.14
CA ASN A 427 -35.68 2.50 15.09
C ASN A 427 -37.15 2.22 14.70
N HIS A 428 -37.40 1.88 13.43
CA HIS A 428 -38.74 1.70 12.89
C HIS A 428 -39.14 0.24 12.72
N SER A 429 -38.19 -0.67 12.53
CA SER A 429 -38.51 -2.04 12.15
C SER A 429 -37.53 -3.08 12.70
N VAL A 430 -38.01 -4.33 12.78
CA VAL A 430 -37.18 -5.51 13.01
C VAL A 430 -37.57 -6.53 11.96
N VAL A 431 -36.61 -7.02 11.18
CA VAL A 431 -36.83 -7.93 10.06
C VAL A 431 -35.88 -9.11 10.18
N ALA A 432 -36.43 -10.33 10.17
CA ALA A 432 -35.63 -11.54 10.09
C ALA A 432 -35.06 -11.71 8.68
N VAL A 433 -33.80 -12.08 8.58
CA VAL A 433 -33.08 -12.34 7.34
C VAL A 433 -33.55 -13.67 6.78
N THR A 434 -34.12 -13.62 5.58
CA THR A 434 -34.70 -14.78 4.91
C THR A 434 -33.84 -15.26 3.75
N SER A 435 -34.06 -16.50 3.31
CA SER A 435 -33.38 -17.05 2.13
C SER A 435 -33.63 -16.22 0.87
N ALA A 436 -34.80 -15.57 0.77
CA ALA A 436 -35.11 -14.67 -0.34
C ALA A 436 -34.23 -13.41 -0.34
N MET A 437 -33.89 -12.88 0.83
CA MET A 437 -32.97 -11.74 0.98
C MET A 437 -31.53 -12.17 0.64
N CYS A 438 -31.11 -13.34 1.14
CA CYS A 438 -29.78 -13.89 0.89
C CYS A 438 -29.56 -14.35 -0.56
N ALA A 439 -30.63 -14.66 -1.27
CA ALA A 439 -30.64 -14.92 -2.70
C ALA A 439 -30.69 -13.65 -3.56
N GLY A 440 -30.71 -12.47 -2.92
CA GLY A 440 -30.87 -11.16 -3.54
C GLY A 440 -30.00 -10.98 -4.78
N THR A 441 -30.68 -10.67 -5.88
CA THR A 441 -30.14 -10.31 -7.20
C THR A 441 -29.21 -9.11 -7.11
N GLN A 442 -28.02 -9.22 -7.73
CA GLN A 442 -27.09 -8.11 -7.98
C GLN A 442 -27.75 -6.96 -8.73
#